data_AF-A0A423KG43-F1
#
_entry.id   AF-A0A423KG43-F1
#
_cell.length_a   1.000
_cell.length_b   1.000
_cell.length_c   1.000
_cell.angle_alpha   90.00
_cell.angle_beta   90.00
_cell.angle_gamma   90.00
#
_symmetry.space_group_name_H-M   'P 1'
#
loop_
_entity.id
_entity.type
_entity.pdbx_description
1 polymer ?
#
loop_
_entity_poly.entity_id
_entity_poly.type
_entity_poly.pdbx_seq_one_letter_code
_entity_poly.pdbx_strand_id
1 'polypeptide(L)' 'MKYIELVQRQAEQVFGNKAKADVWLIQPKIAFSGSTPMELVLTEAGYELVKAELERISHGFAC' A
#
# COMPACT_ATOMS: atom_id res chain seq x y z
N MET A 1 -2.24 -15.80 -2.13
CA MET A 1 -2.71 -14.40 -2.27
C MET A 1 -3.06 -13.74 -0.92
N LYS A 2 -2.51 -14.20 0.22
CA LYS A 2 -2.90 -13.72 1.56
C LYS A 2 -2.57 -12.24 1.80
N TYR A 3 -1.47 -11.74 1.23
CA TYR A 3 -0.98 -10.38 1.45
C TYR A 3 -1.77 -9.29 0.71
N ILE A 4 -2.42 -9.64 -0.42
CA ILE A 4 -3.22 -8.69 -1.20
C ILE A 4 -4.44 -8.24 -0.39
N GLU A 5 -5.20 -9.18 0.17
CA GLU A 5 -6.38 -8.84 0.98
C GLU A 5 -6.01 -8.06 2.25
N LEU A 6 -4.87 -8.38 2.87
CA LEU A 6 -4.37 -7.68 4.05
C LEU A 6 -4.02 -6.23 3.73
N VAL A 7 -3.25 -6.00 2.65
CA VAL A 7 -2.83 -4.65 2.27
C VAL A 7 -4.00 -3.80 1.80
N GLN A 8 -5.00 -4.42 1.16
CA GLN A 8 -6.20 -3.75 0.69
C GLN A 8 -7.05 -3.26 1.86
N ARG A 9 -7.27 -4.11 2.88
CA ARG A 9 -7.94 -3.70 4.13
C ARG A 9 -7.15 -2.62 4.87
N GLN A 10 -5.83 -2.73 4.92
CA GLN A 10 -5.00 -1.73 5.60
C GLN A 10 -5.05 -0.39 4.88
N ALA A 11 -4.94 -0.38 3.55
CA ALA A 11 -5.08 0.83 2.75
C ALA A 11 -6.48 1.44 2.91
N GLU A 12 -7.55 0.63 2.92
CA GLU A 12 -8.92 1.09 3.22
C GLU A 12 -9.03 1.79 4.57
N GLN A 13 -8.38 1.25 5.62
CA GLN A 13 -8.36 1.86 6.95
C GLN A 13 -7.58 3.18 6.97
N VAL A 14 -6.44 3.24 6.30
CA VAL A 14 -5.59 4.44 6.24
C VAL A 14 -6.24 5.56 5.44
N PHE A 15 -6.83 5.24 4.28
CA PHE A 15 -7.47 6.23 3.41
C PHE A 15 -8.93 6.52 3.77
N GLY A 16 -9.57 5.68 4.60
CA GLY A 16 -11.00 5.74 4.93
C GLY A 16 -11.93 5.55 3.74
N ASN A 17 -11.40 5.15 2.57
CA ASN A 17 -12.13 5.04 1.33
C ASN A 17 -11.52 3.97 0.43
N LYS A 18 -12.33 2.99 0.06
CA LYS A 18 -11.94 1.86 -0.81
C LYS A 18 -11.44 2.30 -2.17
N ALA A 19 -12.12 3.21 -2.84
CA ALA A 19 -11.69 3.69 -4.16
C ALA A 19 -10.32 4.39 -4.09
N LYS A 20 -10.07 5.18 -3.03
CA LYS A 20 -8.75 5.79 -2.82
C LYS A 20 -7.67 4.75 -2.54
N ALA A 21 -7.99 3.75 -1.72
CA ALA A 21 -7.09 2.64 -1.42
C ALA A 21 -6.73 1.85 -2.68
N ASP A 22 -7.71 1.46 -3.48
CA ASP A 22 -7.50 0.73 -4.73
C ASP A 22 -6.66 1.54 -5.73
N VAL A 23 -6.98 2.82 -5.92
CA VAL A 23 -6.16 3.71 -6.77
C VAL A 23 -4.73 3.81 -6.26
N TRP A 24 -4.54 3.93 -4.95
CA TRP A 24 -3.21 4.00 -4.35
C TRP A 24 -2.45 2.68 -4.58
N LEU A 25 -3.10 1.53 -4.46
CA LEU A 25 -2.47 0.20 -4.59
C LEU A 25 -2.07 -0.17 -6.02
N ILE A 26 -2.75 0.36 -7.04
CA ILE A 26 -2.46 0.11 -8.46
C ILE A 26 -1.54 1.16 -9.09
N GLN A 27 -1.34 2.30 -8.42
CA GLN A 27 -0.46 3.35 -8.94
C GLN A 27 1.01 3.09 -8.61
N PRO A 28 1.91 3.22 -9.60
CA PRO A 28 3.35 3.14 -9.36
C PRO A 28 3.79 4.29 -8.45
N LYS A 29 4.70 4.00 -7.50
CA LYS A 29 5.16 5.02 -6.54
C LYS A 29 6.66 5.16 -6.54
N ILE A 30 7.11 6.38 -6.32
CA ILE A 30 8.53 6.72 -6.18
C ILE A 30 9.12 5.99 -4.96
N ALA A 31 8.36 5.88 -3.85
CA ALA A 31 8.75 5.11 -2.67
C ALA A 31 9.06 3.62 -2.99
N PHE A 32 8.52 3.11 -4.09
CA PHE A 32 8.68 1.74 -4.55
C PHE A 32 9.51 1.64 -5.84
N SER A 33 10.35 2.64 -6.11
CA SER A 33 11.20 2.70 -7.33
C SER A 33 10.42 2.60 -8.63
N GLY A 34 9.17 3.07 -8.64
CA GLY A 34 8.28 3.01 -9.81
C GLY A 34 7.45 1.73 -9.92
N SER A 35 7.60 0.77 -9.00
CA SER A 35 6.74 -0.40 -8.92
C SER A 35 5.40 -0.08 -8.24
N THR A 36 4.38 -0.88 -8.53
CA THR A 36 3.09 -0.76 -7.85
C THR A 36 3.10 -1.52 -6.51
N PRO A 37 2.39 -1.04 -5.50
CA PRO A 37 2.18 -1.78 -4.25
C PRO A 37 1.64 -3.21 -4.48
N MET A 38 0.74 -3.37 -5.45
CA MET A 38 0.14 -4.66 -5.84
C MET A 38 1.17 -5.67 -6.35
N GLU A 39 2.21 -5.22 -7.06
CA GLU A 39 3.31 -6.09 -7.50
C GLU A 39 4.23 -6.47 -6.34
N LEU A 40 4.47 -5.55 -5.40
CA LEU A 40 5.35 -5.79 -4.26
C LEU A 40 4.77 -6.78 -3.24
N VAL A 41 3.46 -6.70 -2.95
CA VAL A 41 2.80 -7.57 -1.97
C VAL A 41 2.72 -9.05 -2.37
N LEU A 42 3.22 -9.42 -3.56
CA LEU A 42 3.40 -10.82 -3.95
C LEU A 42 4.44 -11.54 -3.06
N THR A 43 5.32 -10.79 -2.41
CA THR A 43 6.33 -11.29 -1.46
C THR A 43 6.09 -10.72 -0.07
N GLU A 44 6.49 -11.45 0.97
CA GLU A 44 6.40 -10.98 2.36
C GLU A 44 7.19 -9.68 2.58
N ALA A 45 8.41 -9.60 2.02
CA ALA A 45 9.24 -8.41 2.11
C ALA A 45 8.56 -7.19 1.45
N GLY A 46 7.95 -7.37 0.28
CA GLY A 46 7.23 -6.29 -0.39
C GLY A 46 5.93 -5.91 0.34
N TYR A 47 5.26 -6.86 0.98
CA TYR A 47 4.13 -6.56 1.86
C TYR A 47 4.53 -5.66 3.04
N GLU A 48 5.62 -5.99 3.74
CA GLU A 48 6.13 -5.16 4.85
C GLU A 48 6.49 -3.73 4.38
N LEU A 49 7.10 -3.59 3.19
CA LEU A 49 7.39 -2.28 2.61
C LEU A 49 6.12 -1.46 2.35
N VAL A 50 5.09 -2.08 1.75
CA VAL A 50 3.83 -1.39 1.48
C VAL A 50 3.10 -1.04 2.77
N LYS A 51 3.10 -1.95 3.74
CA LYS A 51 2.55 -1.71 5.08
C LYS A 51 3.23 -0.54 5.79
N ALA A 52 4.55 -0.49 5.77
CA ALA A 52 5.31 0.60 6.39
C ALA A 52 4.98 1.96 5.75
N GLU A 53 4.83 2.01 4.41
CA GLU A 53 4.47 3.26 3.74
C GLU A 53 3.02 3.67 4.04
N LEU A 54 2.08 2.72 4.12
CA LEU A 54 0.70 2.99 4.56
C LEU A 54 0.65 3.51 6.00
N GLU A 55 1.44 2.94 6.91
CA GLU A 55 1.58 3.45 8.28
C GLU A 55 2.13 4.88 8.28
N ARG A 56 3.14 5.18 7.47
CA ARG A 56 3.69 6.54 7.29
C ARG A 56 2.61 7.54 6.87
N ILE A 57 1.81 7.18 5.87
CA ILE A 57 0.68 8.00 5.40
C ILE A 57 -0.36 8.19 6.51
N SER A 58 -0.67 7.13 7.26
CA SER A 58 -1.61 7.19 8.38
C SER A 58 -1.16 8.15 9.49
N HIS A 59 0.15 8.26 9.71
CA HIS A 59 0.73 9.20 10.68
C HIS A 59 0.84 10.64 10.14
N GLY A 60 0.37 10.91 8.93
CA GLY A 60 0.39 12.25 8.32
C GLY A 60 1.68 12.59 7.60
N PHE A 61 2.59 11.62 7.41
CA PHE A 61 3.77 11.81 6.56
C PHE A 61 3.36 11.62 5.10
N ALA A 62 2.92 12.69 4.45
CA ALA A 62 2.88 12.74 2.99
C ALA A 62 4.26 13.18 2.48
N CYS A 63 4.96 12.30 1.75
CA CYS A 63 6.06 12.71 0.86
C CYS A 63 5.50 12.96 -0.53
#